data_AF-A0A941SF77-F1
#
_entry.id   AF-A0A941SF77-F1
#
_cell.length_a   1.000
_cell.length_b   1.000
_cell.length_c   1.000
_cell.angle_alpha   90.00
_cell.angle_beta   90.00
_cell.angle_gamma   90.00
#
_symmetry.space_group_name_H-M   'P 1'
#
loop_
_entity.id
_entity.type
_entity.pdbx_description
1 polymer ?
#
loop_
_entity_poly.entity_id
_entity_poly.type
_entity_poly.pdbx_seq_one_letter_code
_entity_poly.pdbx_strand_id
1 'polypeptide(L)'
;MEYFSVSNTEKSFHIEGFPDAVKIITINDPDKARSLADLSLHQEDLEFADACLDALNQTNENPIAREALWRSAIVHYMKCFGNGVRFQLKANKIYECEPQKVLLAFEYFKDLRNKHFIHDVNSYAQSIPGAVLNNGTKDYKIEKIVCFTAFGETLEQGNYRNLKLLIEKARAWVVSEFDSLCEELTEALEKECYDKLLSRESINYYVPTIEDISRARKIP
;
A
#
# COMPACT_ATOMS: atom_id res chain seq x y z
N MET A 1 -3.88 -11.21 -9.79
CA MET A 1 -2.58 -11.88 -10.01
C MET A 1 -2.64 -13.26 -9.36
N GLU A 2 -2.01 -14.24 -9.99
CA GLU A 2 -1.92 -15.60 -9.47
C GLU A 2 -0.68 -15.74 -8.58
N TYR A 3 -0.83 -16.46 -7.49
CA TYR A 3 0.26 -16.78 -6.57
C TYR A 3 0.62 -18.25 -6.73
N PHE A 4 1.91 -18.52 -6.96
CA PHE A 4 2.42 -19.88 -7.11
C PHE A 4 3.18 -20.30 -5.85
N SER A 5 3.04 -21.58 -5.48
CA SER A 5 3.85 -22.14 -4.40
C SER A 5 5.30 -22.27 -4.86
N VAL A 6 6.23 -22.04 -3.94
CA VAL A 6 7.67 -22.10 -4.23
C VAL A 6 8.33 -23.07 -3.27
N SER A 7 9.07 -24.04 -3.81
CA SER A 7 9.94 -24.92 -3.03
C SER A 7 11.40 -24.47 -3.16
N ASN A 8 12.10 -24.33 -2.03
CA ASN A 8 13.49 -23.91 -2.00
C ASN A 8 14.42 -25.11 -2.04
N THR A 9 15.44 -25.03 -2.90
CA THR A 9 16.69 -25.78 -2.74
C THR A 9 17.77 -24.80 -2.25
N GLU A 10 18.91 -25.27 -1.72
CA GLU A 10 19.95 -24.42 -1.12
C GLU A 10 20.47 -23.27 -2.03
N LYS A 11 20.25 -23.33 -3.36
CA LYS A 11 20.74 -22.33 -4.33
C LYS A 11 19.75 -21.94 -5.44
N SER A 12 18.54 -22.50 -5.48
CA SER A 12 17.51 -22.13 -6.46
C SER A 12 16.12 -22.39 -5.90
N PHE A 13 15.13 -21.73 -6.48
CA PHE A 13 13.73 -21.96 -6.13
C PHE A 13 12.99 -22.57 -7.33
N HIS A 14 12.11 -23.54 -7.05
CA HIS A 14 11.24 -24.17 -8.02
C HIS A 14 9.82 -23.62 -7.83
N ILE A 15 9.20 -23.17 -8.92
CA ILE A 15 7.81 -22.70 -8.91
C ILE A 15 6.92 -23.90 -9.23
N GLU A 16 6.09 -24.28 -8.28
CA GLU A 16 5.11 -25.36 -8.44
C GLU A 16 4.01 -24.96 -9.42
N GLY A 17 3.43 -25.94 -10.12
CA GLY A 17 2.33 -25.71 -11.08
C GLY A 17 2.76 -25.68 -12.55
N PHE A 18 4.05 -25.79 -12.85
CA PHE A 18 4.59 -25.86 -14.20
C PHE A 18 5.42 -27.15 -14.40
N PRO A 19 4.78 -28.32 -14.61
CA PRO A 19 5.46 -29.61 -14.61
C PRO A 19 6.53 -29.75 -15.72
N ASP A 20 6.33 -29.04 -16.83
CA ASP A 20 7.24 -29.06 -17.99
C ASP A 20 8.26 -27.89 -17.96
N ALA A 21 8.25 -27.05 -16.91
CA ALA A 21 9.17 -25.93 -16.82
C ALA A 21 10.60 -26.41 -16.52
N VAL A 22 11.52 -26.04 -17.41
CA VAL A 22 12.95 -26.43 -17.29
C VAL A 22 13.81 -25.36 -16.63
N LYS A 23 13.41 -24.08 -16.69
CA LYS A 23 14.20 -22.93 -16.22
C LYS A 23 13.36 -21.67 -16.11
N ILE A 24 13.67 -20.83 -15.11
CA ILE A 24 13.15 -19.46 -15.00
C ILE A 24 14.27 -18.49 -15.36
N ILE A 25 14.06 -17.68 -16.40
CA ILE A 25 15.07 -16.79 -16.96
C ILE A 25 14.81 -15.33 -16.60
N THR A 26 15.86 -14.51 -16.64
CA THR A 26 15.72 -13.05 -16.52
C THR A 26 15.07 -12.42 -17.75
N ILE A 27 14.35 -11.32 -17.52
CA ILE A 27 13.77 -10.49 -18.58
C ILE A 27 14.80 -9.43 -18.98
N ASN A 28 15.31 -9.51 -20.21
CA ASN A 28 16.34 -8.61 -20.73
C ASN A 28 15.76 -7.29 -21.29
N ASP A 29 14.78 -6.73 -20.59
CA ASP A 29 14.24 -5.39 -20.77
C ASP A 29 14.10 -4.78 -19.36
N PRO A 30 15.13 -4.07 -18.87
CA PRO A 30 15.18 -3.63 -17.47
C PRO A 30 14.06 -2.65 -17.13
N ASP A 31 13.60 -1.84 -18.09
CA ASP A 31 12.52 -0.87 -17.87
C ASP A 31 11.16 -1.57 -17.70
N LYS A 32 10.87 -2.56 -18.56
CA LYS A 32 9.65 -3.36 -18.42
C LYS A 32 9.71 -4.30 -17.22
N ALA A 33 10.86 -4.93 -16.96
CA ALA A 33 11.04 -5.80 -15.79
C ALA A 33 10.83 -5.01 -14.49
N ARG A 34 11.39 -3.80 -14.40
CA ARG A 34 11.14 -2.88 -13.29
C ARG A 34 9.68 -2.46 -13.19
N SER A 35 9.04 -2.11 -14.30
CA SER A 35 7.63 -1.70 -14.31
C SER A 35 6.72 -2.83 -13.82
N LEU A 36 6.98 -4.07 -14.23
CA LEU A 36 6.25 -5.25 -13.80
C LEU A 36 6.42 -5.49 -12.29
N ALA A 37 7.66 -5.39 -11.79
CA ALA A 37 7.96 -5.51 -10.37
C ALA A 37 7.26 -4.42 -9.54
N ASP A 38 7.27 -3.17 -10.02
CA ASP A 38 6.60 -2.05 -9.37
C ASP A 38 5.07 -2.24 -9.34
N LEU A 39 4.45 -2.70 -10.43
CA LEU A 39 3.02 -3.04 -10.49
C LEU A 39 2.64 -4.15 -9.50
N SER A 40 3.41 -5.23 -9.44
CA SER A 40 3.19 -6.32 -8.48
C SER A 40 3.21 -5.81 -7.03
N LEU A 41 4.12 -4.91 -6.69
CA LEU A 41 4.21 -4.36 -5.34
C LEU A 41 3.09 -3.35 -5.01
N HIS A 42 2.59 -2.63 -6.01
CA HIS A 42 1.38 -1.83 -5.84
C HIS A 42 0.19 -2.73 -5.58
N GLN A 43 0.07 -3.86 -6.29
CA GLN A 43 -0.99 -4.84 -6.04
C GLN A 43 -0.93 -5.37 -4.61
N GLU A 44 0.24 -5.77 -4.11
CA GLU A 44 0.44 -6.21 -2.71
C GLU A 44 -0.03 -5.16 -1.70
N ASP A 45 0.38 -3.90 -1.88
CA ASP A 45 -0.03 -2.82 -0.98
C ASP A 45 -1.55 -2.56 -1.05
N LEU A 46 -2.17 -2.65 -2.23
CA LEU A 46 -3.61 -2.49 -2.40
C LEU A 46 -4.41 -3.67 -1.84
N GLU A 47 -3.92 -4.91 -1.99
CA GLU A 47 -4.53 -6.11 -1.43
C GLU A 47 -4.48 -6.11 0.09
N PHE A 48 -3.35 -5.71 0.67
CA PHE A 48 -3.24 -5.53 2.11
C PHE A 48 -4.19 -4.44 2.63
N ALA A 49 -4.28 -3.31 1.91
CA ALA A 49 -5.22 -2.25 2.26
C ALA A 49 -6.68 -2.73 2.24
N ASP A 50 -7.05 -3.53 1.24
CA ASP A 50 -8.37 -4.12 1.11
C ASP A 50 -8.67 -5.12 2.23
N ALA A 51 -7.72 -6.00 2.53
CA ALA A 51 -7.81 -6.98 3.61
C ALA A 51 -7.96 -6.32 4.98
N CYS A 52 -7.31 -5.17 5.20
CA CYS A 52 -7.52 -4.37 6.42
C CYS A 52 -8.97 -3.92 6.55
N LEU A 53 -9.59 -3.45 5.45
CA LEU A 53 -11.00 -3.04 5.46
C LEU A 53 -11.94 -4.21 5.71
N ASP A 54 -11.67 -5.38 5.13
CA ASP A 54 -12.47 -6.57 5.36
C ASP A 54 -12.36 -7.05 6.82
N ALA A 55 -11.15 -6.98 7.40
CA ALA A 55 -10.90 -7.30 8.80
C ALA A 55 -11.61 -6.34 9.79
N LEU A 56 -11.87 -5.08 9.41
CA LEU A 56 -12.64 -4.14 10.24
C LEU A 56 -14.04 -4.67 10.56
N ASN A 57 -14.69 -5.34 9.60
CA ASN A 57 -16.04 -5.87 9.77
C ASN A 57 -16.08 -7.07 10.73
N GLN A 58 -14.93 -7.72 10.96
CA GLN A 58 -14.78 -8.86 11.86
C GLN A 58 -14.31 -8.44 13.26
N THR A 59 -13.79 -7.21 13.40
CA THR A 59 -13.13 -6.72 14.63
C THR A 59 -14.02 -5.72 15.37
N ASN A 60 -15.31 -6.02 15.55
CA ASN A 60 -16.29 -5.02 16.03
C ASN A 60 -16.11 -4.59 17.50
N GLU A 61 -15.46 -5.41 18.33
CA GLU A 61 -15.41 -5.18 19.78
C GLU A 61 -14.13 -4.48 20.28
N ASN A 62 -13.09 -4.38 19.44
CA ASN A 62 -11.81 -3.78 19.84
C ASN A 62 -11.58 -2.45 19.10
N PRO A 63 -11.85 -1.30 19.73
CA PRO A 63 -11.70 0.01 19.09
C PRO A 63 -10.26 0.32 18.68
N ILE A 64 -9.26 -0.17 19.42
CA ILE A 64 -7.84 0.04 19.10
C ILE A 64 -7.46 -0.73 17.84
N ALA A 65 -7.86 -2.00 17.75
CA ALA A 65 -7.59 -2.82 16.58
C ALA A 65 -8.29 -2.27 15.33
N ARG A 66 -9.53 -1.76 15.47
CA ARG A 66 -10.24 -1.08 14.39
C ARG A 66 -9.49 0.14 13.89
N GLU A 67 -9.07 1.01 14.80
CA GLU A 67 -8.31 2.20 14.42
C GLU A 67 -6.97 1.84 13.76
N ALA A 68 -6.28 0.80 14.26
CA ALA A 68 -5.04 0.32 13.66
C ALA A 68 -5.24 -0.21 12.22
N LEU A 69 -6.29 -1.00 11.98
CA LEU A 69 -6.63 -1.52 10.65
C LEU A 69 -7.04 -0.38 9.70
N TRP A 70 -7.84 0.57 10.18
CA TRP A 70 -8.27 1.73 9.39
C TRP A 70 -7.08 2.59 8.94
N ARG A 71 -6.17 2.93 9.86
CA ARG A 71 -4.96 3.69 9.55
C ARG A 71 -4.05 2.90 8.61
N SER A 72 -3.92 1.59 8.81
CA SER A 72 -3.09 0.72 7.96
C SER A 72 -3.62 0.66 6.53
N ALA A 73 -4.93 0.53 6.34
CA ALA A 73 -5.57 0.56 5.02
C ALA A 73 -5.24 1.85 4.26
N ILE A 74 -5.40 3.00 4.92
CA ILE A 74 -5.13 4.31 4.32
C ILE A 74 -3.65 4.48 4.00
N VAL A 75 -2.75 4.06 4.89
CA VAL A 75 -1.30 4.17 4.68
C VAL A 75 -0.85 3.33 3.50
N HIS A 76 -1.28 2.07 3.39
CA HIS A 76 -0.90 1.20 2.29
C HIS A 76 -1.52 1.62 0.95
N TYR A 77 -2.79 2.03 0.95
CA TYR A 77 -3.42 2.60 -0.23
C TYR A 77 -2.65 3.84 -0.73
N MET A 78 -2.38 4.81 0.15
CA MET A 78 -1.70 6.05 -0.21
C MET A 78 -0.22 5.87 -0.56
N LYS A 79 0.43 4.83 -0.06
CA LYS A 79 1.81 4.48 -0.41
C LYS A 79 1.97 4.24 -1.91
N CYS A 80 0.96 3.70 -2.58
CA CYS A 80 0.97 3.48 -4.03
C CYS A 80 1.03 4.79 -4.84
N PHE A 81 0.53 5.88 -4.25
CA PHE A 81 0.52 7.23 -4.82
C PHE A 81 1.59 8.14 -4.22
N GLY A 82 2.49 7.61 -3.38
CA GLY A 82 3.55 8.36 -2.73
C GLY A 82 4.84 8.40 -3.56
N ASN A 83 5.76 9.28 -3.16
CA ASN A 83 7.11 9.32 -3.73
C ASN A 83 7.95 8.19 -3.12
N GLY A 84 8.57 7.35 -3.95
CA GLY A 84 9.41 6.24 -3.52
C GLY A 84 10.31 5.73 -4.65
N VAL A 85 10.91 4.55 -4.46
CA VAL A 85 11.77 3.89 -5.47
C VAL A 85 10.95 3.37 -6.66
N ARG A 86 9.70 2.98 -6.39
CA ARG A 86 8.74 2.51 -7.39
C ARG A 86 8.16 3.69 -8.15
N PHE A 87 7.73 3.50 -9.39
CA PHE A 87 6.94 4.53 -10.06
C PHE A 87 5.65 4.81 -9.29
N GLN A 88 5.19 6.06 -9.35
CA GLN A 88 4.01 6.52 -8.63
C GLN A 88 2.74 6.22 -9.45
N LEU A 89 1.72 5.63 -8.81
CA LEU A 89 0.39 5.57 -9.40
C LEU A 89 -0.17 6.98 -9.56
N LYS A 90 -0.83 7.23 -10.70
CA LYS A 90 -1.40 8.53 -11.04
C LYS A 90 -2.92 8.49 -10.86
N ALA A 91 -3.42 9.07 -9.78
CA ALA A 91 -4.86 9.08 -9.48
C ALA A 91 -5.70 9.66 -10.63
N ASN A 92 -5.20 10.68 -11.32
CA ASN A 92 -5.86 11.26 -12.49
C ASN A 92 -5.89 10.32 -13.72
N LYS A 93 -4.99 9.35 -13.83
CA LYS A 93 -5.03 8.30 -14.86
C LYS A 93 -6.00 7.18 -14.44
N ILE A 94 -5.90 6.72 -13.19
CA ILE A 94 -6.71 5.61 -12.67
C ILE A 94 -8.21 5.96 -12.62
N TYR A 95 -8.54 7.21 -12.25
CA TYR A 95 -9.91 7.65 -12.02
C TYR A 95 -10.44 8.57 -13.14
N GLU A 96 -9.82 8.56 -14.33
CA GLU A 96 -10.16 9.49 -15.42
C GLU A 96 -11.62 9.41 -15.89
N CYS A 97 -12.19 8.20 -15.89
CA CYS A 97 -13.57 7.93 -16.30
C CYS A 97 -14.58 8.01 -15.14
N GLU A 98 -14.12 8.34 -13.93
CA GLU A 98 -14.96 8.38 -12.75
C GLU A 98 -15.52 9.80 -12.50
N PRO A 99 -16.67 9.93 -11.81
CA PRO A 99 -17.19 11.24 -11.44
C PRO A 99 -16.18 12.04 -10.60
N GLN A 100 -16.13 13.37 -10.77
CA GLN A 100 -15.17 14.25 -10.08
C GLN A 100 -15.14 14.07 -8.54
N LYS A 101 -16.26 13.69 -7.92
CA LYS A 101 -16.35 13.36 -6.50
C LYS A 101 -15.39 12.24 -6.05
N VAL A 102 -14.96 11.35 -6.95
CA VAL A 102 -13.97 10.31 -6.66
C VAL A 102 -12.59 10.92 -6.39
N LEU A 103 -12.19 11.92 -7.16
CA LEU A 103 -10.93 12.65 -6.90
C LEU A 103 -10.99 13.48 -5.61
N LEU A 104 -12.17 13.98 -5.23
CA LEU A 104 -12.35 14.62 -3.92
C LEU A 104 -12.17 13.62 -2.77
N ALA A 105 -12.74 12.41 -2.89
CA ALA A 105 -12.52 11.35 -1.92
C ALA A 105 -11.05 10.91 -1.86
N PHE A 106 -10.37 10.82 -3.01
CA PHE A 106 -8.94 10.56 -3.07
C PHE A 106 -8.12 11.60 -2.30
N GLU A 107 -8.33 12.89 -2.59
CA GLU A 107 -7.61 13.98 -1.92
C GLU A 107 -7.93 14.02 -0.42
N TYR A 108 -9.14 13.67 -0.01
CA TYR A 108 -9.50 13.51 1.40
C TYR A 108 -8.60 12.46 2.10
N PHE A 109 -8.43 11.26 1.56
CA PHE A 109 -7.59 10.22 2.18
C PHE A 109 -6.10 10.56 2.16
N LYS A 110 -5.66 11.25 1.10
CA LYS A 110 -4.30 11.78 1.00
C LYS A 110 -4.02 12.81 2.08
N ASP A 111 -4.95 13.73 2.30
CA ASP A 111 -4.86 14.71 3.38
C ASP A 111 -4.97 14.04 4.75
N LEU A 112 -5.82 13.04 4.93
CA LEU A 112 -5.95 12.30 6.18
C LEU A 112 -4.64 11.60 6.56
N ARG A 113 -4.01 10.91 5.61
CA ARG A 113 -2.68 10.30 5.81
C ARG A 113 -1.64 11.38 6.14
N ASN A 114 -1.50 12.38 5.27
CA ASN A 114 -0.40 13.34 5.34
C ASN A 114 -0.54 14.33 6.49
N LYS A 115 -1.74 14.82 6.80
CA LYS A 115 -1.96 15.95 7.72
C LYS A 115 -2.56 15.58 9.07
N HIS A 116 -3.00 14.33 9.24
CA HIS A 116 -3.60 13.88 10.50
C HIS A 116 -2.90 12.64 11.07
N PHE A 117 -2.70 11.58 10.28
CA PHE A 117 -2.16 10.33 10.82
C PHE A 117 -0.65 10.31 10.95
N ILE A 118 0.08 10.84 9.96
CA ILE A 118 1.54 10.81 9.93
C ILE A 118 2.14 12.12 10.45
N HIS A 119 1.46 13.24 10.22
CA HIS A 119 1.88 14.54 10.71
C HIS A 119 0.69 15.18 11.43
N ASP A 120 0.86 15.63 12.68
CA ASP A 120 -0.20 16.25 13.49
C ASP A 120 -0.36 17.74 13.12
N VAL A 121 -0.84 17.98 11.89
CA VAL A 121 -0.79 19.31 11.25
C VAL A 121 -2.14 20.02 11.31
N ASN A 122 -3.26 19.28 11.34
CA ASN A 122 -4.59 19.85 11.24
C ASN A 122 -5.38 19.76 12.55
N SER A 123 -6.47 20.53 12.62
CA SER A 123 -7.33 20.62 13.81
C SER A 123 -8.19 19.37 14.06
N TYR A 124 -7.95 18.27 13.34
CA TYR A 124 -8.61 16.98 13.64
C TYR A 124 -8.07 16.34 14.91
N ALA A 125 -6.93 16.81 15.44
CA ALA A 125 -6.54 16.62 16.83
C ALA A 125 -6.51 17.98 17.53
N GLN A 126 -7.12 18.06 18.71
CA GLN A 126 -7.08 19.23 19.57
C GLN A 126 -6.55 18.84 20.94
N SER A 127 -5.70 19.69 21.51
CA SER A 127 -5.28 19.61 22.91
C SER A 127 -5.38 20.99 23.53
N ILE A 128 -6.42 21.21 24.33
CA ILE A 128 -6.75 22.51 24.92
C ILE A 128 -6.44 22.46 26.42
N PRO A 129 -5.39 23.16 26.90
CA PRO A 129 -5.10 23.26 28.32
C PRO A 129 -6.12 24.18 29.02
N GLY A 130 -6.48 23.84 30.25
CA GLY A 130 -7.39 24.63 31.09
C GLY A 130 -7.00 24.54 32.56
N ALA A 131 -7.30 25.57 33.31
CA ALA A 131 -7.12 25.59 34.76
C ALA A 131 -8.47 25.38 35.45
N VAL A 132 -8.56 24.36 36.28
CA VAL A 132 -9.75 24.10 37.10
C VAL A 132 -9.70 25.05 38.29
N LEU A 133 -10.66 25.98 38.37
CA LEU A 133 -10.84 26.84 39.53
C LEU A 133 -11.46 26.04 40.67
N ASN A 134 -11.01 26.26 41.90
CA ASN A 134 -11.74 25.77 43.05
C ASN A 134 -12.88 26.72 43.43
N ASN A 135 -13.71 26.30 44.39
CA ASN A 135 -14.91 26.99 44.84
C ASN A 135 -14.63 28.12 45.85
N GLY A 136 -13.38 28.53 46.06
CA GLY A 136 -13.00 29.61 46.97
C GLY A 136 -12.97 29.24 48.46
N THR A 137 -13.16 27.97 48.84
CA THR A 137 -13.09 27.54 50.25
C THR A 137 -11.69 27.07 50.69
N LYS A 138 -10.69 27.16 49.81
CA LYS A 138 -9.31 26.72 50.05
C LYS A 138 -8.33 27.89 49.96
N ASP A 139 -7.12 27.72 50.50
CA ASP A 139 -6.08 28.77 50.53
C ASP A 139 -5.41 29.03 49.17
N TYR A 140 -5.70 28.22 48.16
CA TYR A 140 -5.25 28.40 46.77
C TYR A 140 -6.45 28.62 45.85
N LYS A 141 -6.25 29.05 44.59
CA LYS A 141 -7.36 29.31 43.63
C LYS A 141 -7.53 28.24 42.55
N ILE A 142 -6.44 27.60 42.16
CA ILE A 142 -6.39 26.63 41.05
C ILE A 142 -6.28 25.23 41.63
N GLU A 143 -7.24 24.37 41.32
CA GLU A 143 -7.27 22.98 41.76
C GLU A 143 -6.31 22.11 40.95
N LYS A 144 -6.33 22.27 39.61
CA LYS A 144 -5.52 21.46 38.70
C LYS A 144 -5.40 22.12 37.33
N ILE A 145 -4.31 21.83 36.63
CA ILE A 145 -4.22 22.05 35.18
C ILE A 145 -4.67 20.75 34.49
N VAL A 146 -5.64 20.86 33.60
CA VAL A 146 -6.16 19.75 32.78
C VAL A 146 -5.90 20.04 31.31
N CYS A 147 -5.77 19.01 30.50
CA CYS A 147 -5.72 19.13 29.05
C CYS A 147 -6.88 18.34 28.46
N PHE A 148 -7.77 19.03 27.74
CA PHE A 148 -8.85 18.38 26.99
C PHE A 148 -8.33 17.98 25.62
N THR A 149 -8.40 16.69 25.31
CA THR A 149 -8.03 16.15 24.00
C THR A 149 -9.25 15.67 23.24
N ALA A 150 -9.41 16.13 22.00
CA ALA A 150 -10.48 15.68 21.11
C ALA A 150 -9.91 15.31 19.74
N PHE A 151 -10.51 14.28 19.14
CA PHE A 151 -10.16 13.78 17.81
C PHE A 151 -11.40 13.73 16.93
N GLY A 152 -11.26 14.11 15.67
CA GLY A 152 -12.31 13.92 14.67
C GLY A 152 -12.48 12.44 14.35
N GLU A 153 -13.71 11.94 14.33
CA GLU A 153 -14.01 10.58 13.90
C GLU A 153 -13.82 10.46 12.38
N THR A 154 -12.98 9.51 11.95
CA THR A 154 -12.65 9.32 10.53
C THR A 154 -13.10 7.96 10.00
N LEU A 155 -13.16 6.96 10.88
CA LEU A 155 -13.74 5.65 10.59
C LEU A 155 -15.27 5.74 10.71
N GLU A 156 -15.89 6.21 9.63
CA GLU A 156 -17.35 6.24 9.48
C GLU A 156 -17.75 5.56 8.15
N GLN A 157 -19.03 5.18 8.03
CA GLN A 157 -19.50 4.30 6.94
C GLN A 157 -19.28 4.88 5.53
N GLY A 158 -19.42 6.20 5.35
CA GLY A 158 -19.17 6.92 4.12
C GLY A 158 -17.70 6.83 3.70
N ASN A 159 -16.79 7.17 4.60
CA ASN A 159 -15.34 7.08 4.42
C ASN A 159 -14.90 5.64 4.16
N TYR A 160 -15.41 4.67 4.94
CA TYR A 160 -15.14 3.25 4.69
C TYR A 160 -15.49 2.86 3.25
N ARG A 161 -16.71 3.20 2.80
CA ARG A 161 -17.18 2.86 1.46
C ARG A 161 -16.38 3.57 0.37
N ASN A 162 -16.05 4.84 0.57
CA ASN A 162 -15.26 5.62 -0.38
C ASN A 162 -13.87 5.02 -0.55
N LEU A 163 -13.20 4.63 0.55
CA LEU A 163 -11.89 4.02 0.50
C LEU A 163 -11.92 2.65 -0.19
N LYS A 164 -12.91 1.80 0.14
CA LYS A 164 -13.09 0.49 -0.51
C LYS A 164 -13.21 0.63 -2.03
N LEU A 165 -14.09 1.52 -2.51
CA LEU A 165 -14.26 1.77 -3.94
C LEU A 165 -12.99 2.29 -4.61
N LEU A 166 -12.25 3.18 -3.95
CA LEU A 166 -10.99 3.71 -4.46
C LEU A 166 -9.92 2.61 -4.59
N ILE A 167 -9.82 1.72 -3.61
CA ILE A 167 -8.90 0.57 -3.62
C ILE A 167 -9.29 -0.41 -4.73
N GLU A 168 -10.56 -0.80 -4.83
CA GLU A 168 -11.06 -1.73 -5.86
C GLU A 168 -10.74 -1.22 -7.27
N LYS A 169 -10.95 0.07 -7.52
CA LYS A 169 -10.66 0.70 -8.81
C LYS A 169 -9.15 0.77 -9.11
N ALA A 170 -8.34 1.10 -8.11
CA ALA A 170 -6.89 1.09 -8.27
C ALA A 170 -6.36 -0.33 -8.53
N ARG A 171 -6.89 -1.35 -7.85
CA ARG A 171 -6.54 -2.76 -8.08
C ARG A 171 -6.89 -3.20 -9.49
N ALA A 172 -8.11 -2.93 -9.95
CA ALA A 172 -8.54 -3.27 -11.30
C ALA A 172 -7.61 -2.65 -12.36
N TRP A 173 -7.21 -1.39 -12.16
CA TRP A 173 -6.27 -0.71 -13.05
C TRP A 173 -4.87 -1.34 -13.01
N VAL A 174 -4.33 -1.61 -11.82
CA VAL A 174 -3.00 -2.24 -11.66
C VAL A 174 -2.97 -3.63 -12.30
N VAL A 175 -4.01 -4.44 -12.10
CA VAL A 175 -4.13 -5.75 -12.74
C VAL A 175 -4.15 -5.62 -14.25
N SER A 176 -4.95 -4.69 -14.80
CA SER A 176 -5.02 -4.48 -16.25
C SER A 176 -3.67 -4.06 -16.86
N GLU A 177 -2.91 -3.18 -16.20
CA GLU A 177 -1.60 -2.74 -16.71
C GLU A 177 -0.54 -3.84 -16.54
N PHE A 178 -0.64 -4.65 -15.47
CA PHE A 178 0.22 -5.81 -15.27
C PHE A 178 0.00 -6.87 -16.35
N ASP A 179 -1.26 -7.23 -16.62
CA ASP A 179 -1.63 -8.23 -17.62
C ASP A 179 -1.19 -7.77 -19.02
N SER A 180 -1.44 -6.51 -19.37
CA SER A 180 -1.00 -5.94 -20.65
C SER A 180 0.53 -5.98 -20.82
N LEU A 181 1.28 -5.70 -19.74
CA LEU A 181 2.75 -5.76 -19.78
C LEU A 181 3.27 -7.20 -19.87
N CYS A 182 2.60 -8.15 -19.21
CA CYS A 182 2.88 -9.58 -19.34
C CYS A 182 2.66 -10.07 -20.77
N GLU A 183 1.56 -9.68 -21.41
CA GLU A 183 1.28 -10.01 -22.81
C GLU A 183 2.37 -9.48 -23.73
N GLU A 184 2.74 -8.19 -23.60
CA GLU A 184 3.79 -7.57 -24.40
C GLU A 184 5.15 -8.26 -24.22
N LEU A 185 5.52 -8.57 -22.98
CA LEU A 185 6.76 -9.28 -22.66
C LEU A 185 6.76 -10.71 -23.21
N THR A 186 5.62 -11.41 -23.10
CA THR A 186 5.46 -12.76 -23.65
C THR A 186 5.63 -12.75 -25.16
N GLU A 187 4.96 -11.84 -25.87
CA GLU A 187 5.11 -11.69 -27.32
C GLU A 187 6.54 -11.36 -27.73
N ALA A 188 7.26 -10.57 -26.94
CA ALA A 188 8.65 -10.25 -27.21
C ALA A 188 9.57 -11.46 -27.02
N LEU A 189 9.37 -12.24 -25.95
CA LEU A 189 10.15 -13.44 -25.65
C LEU A 189 9.90 -14.56 -26.66
N GLU A 190 8.66 -14.79 -27.07
CA GLU A 190 8.29 -15.81 -28.07
C GLU A 190 8.90 -15.55 -29.46
N LYS A 191 9.30 -14.31 -29.76
CA LYS A 191 10.03 -13.99 -31.00
C LYS A 191 11.49 -14.43 -30.96
N GLU A 192 12.02 -14.77 -29.79
CA GLU A 192 13.40 -15.21 -29.64
C GLU A 192 13.55 -16.72 -29.81
N CYS A 193 14.69 -17.14 -30.38
CA CYS A 193 14.99 -18.56 -30.52
C CYS A 193 15.09 -19.24 -29.14
N TYR A 194 14.50 -20.42 -29.00
CA TYR A 194 14.49 -21.18 -27.76
C TYR A 194 15.89 -21.39 -27.15
N ASP A 195 16.90 -21.74 -27.95
CA ASP A 195 18.27 -21.95 -27.46
C ASP A 195 18.88 -20.66 -26.88
N LYS A 196 18.49 -19.51 -27.42
CA LYS A 196 18.88 -18.20 -26.91
C LYS A 196 18.20 -17.90 -25.57
N LEU A 197 16.91 -18.24 -25.42
CA LEU A 197 16.21 -18.11 -24.13
C LEU A 197 16.82 -19.05 -23.09
N LEU A 198 17.07 -20.32 -23.46
CA LEU A 198 17.61 -21.33 -22.56
C LEU A 198 19.02 -20.98 -22.05
N SER A 199 19.83 -20.29 -22.86
CA SER A 199 21.19 -19.85 -22.50
C SER A 199 21.23 -18.59 -21.62
N ARG A 200 20.10 -17.91 -21.36
CA ARG A 200 20.05 -16.74 -20.47
C ARG A 200 20.38 -17.09 -19.02
N GLU A 201 20.72 -16.08 -18.24
CA GLU A 201 20.85 -16.24 -16.80
C GLU A 201 19.51 -16.63 -16.17
N SER A 202 19.58 -17.53 -15.18
CA SER A 202 18.42 -17.80 -14.33
C SER A 202 18.16 -16.60 -13.43
N ILE A 203 16.92 -16.43 -13.01
CA ILE A 203 16.61 -15.45 -11.97
C ILE A 203 17.37 -15.78 -10.68
N ASN A 204 17.94 -14.76 -10.05
CA ASN A 204 18.57 -14.84 -8.74
C ASN A 204 17.81 -13.94 -7.77
N TYR A 205 17.70 -14.35 -6.52
CA TYR A 205 17.16 -13.49 -5.47
C TYR A 205 18.24 -13.18 -4.44
N TYR A 206 18.15 -11.99 -3.87
CA TYR A 206 19.01 -11.54 -2.78
C TYR A 206 18.18 -11.47 -1.51
N VAL A 207 18.59 -12.20 -0.47
CA VAL A 207 17.98 -12.09 0.87
C VAL A 207 18.44 -10.79 1.51
N PRO A 208 17.53 -9.83 1.79
CA PRO A 208 17.92 -8.58 2.43
C PRO A 208 18.48 -8.80 3.83
N THR A 209 19.43 -7.95 4.20
CA THR A 209 20.06 -7.90 5.53
C THR A 209 19.58 -6.70 6.32
N ILE A 210 19.92 -6.61 7.61
CA ILE A 210 19.52 -5.47 8.46
C ILE A 210 20.12 -4.15 7.94
N GLU A 211 21.28 -4.21 7.32
CA GLU A 211 21.97 -3.07 6.70
C GLU A 211 21.19 -2.49 5.51
N ASP A 212 20.34 -3.29 4.87
CA ASP A 212 19.58 -2.89 3.70
C ASP A 212 18.34 -2.04 4.04
N ILE A 213 17.90 -1.97 5.31
CA ILE A 213 16.75 -1.16 5.74
C ILE A 213 16.94 0.32 5.39
N SER A 214 18.17 0.81 5.53
CA SER A 214 18.52 2.23 5.26
C SER A 214 18.82 2.50 3.79
N ARG A 215 18.83 1.47 2.94
CA ARG A 215 19.28 1.54 1.54
C ARG A 215 18.08 1.51 0.60
N ALA A 216 18.25 2.14 -0.56
CA ALA A 216 17.32 1.95 -1.65
C ALA A 216 17.33 0.49 -2.12
N ARG A 217 16.19 0.01 -2.58
CA ARG A 217 16.08 -1.33 -3.14
C ARG A 217 17.00 -1.48 -4.36
N LYS A 218 17.66 -2.64 -4.47
CA LYS A 218 18.35 -3.04 -5.71
C LYS A 218 17.31 -3.27 -6.81
N ILE A 219 17.47 -2.58 -7.93
CA ILE A 219 16.59 -2.72 -9.10
C ILE A 219 16.87 -4.09 -9.75
N PRO A 220 15.84 -4.81 -10.23
CA PRO A 220 16.01 -6.07 -10.97
C PRO A 220 16.91 -5.94 -12.20
#